data_AF-A0A410MEY6-F1
#
_entry.id   AF-A0A410MEY6-F1
#
_cell.length_a   1.000
_cell.length_b   1.000
_cell.length_c   1.000
_cell.angle_alpha   90.00
_cell.angle_beta   90.00
_cell.angle_gamma   90.00
#
_symmetry.space_group_name_H-M   'P 1'
#
loop_
_entity.id
_entity.type
_entity.pdbx_description
1 polymer ?
#
loop_
_entity_poly.entity_id
_entity_poly.type
_entity_poly.pdbx_seq_one_letter_code
_entity_poly.pdbx_strand_id
1 'polypeptide(L)'
;MRPPYENYQKAQLGTLLLAVLLAIFGLFQLEHQWIILLMFYVLAASFAFEALLEIKMQQKVNGMIQLLRAVIILFFTTILYF
;
A
#
# COMPACT_ATOMS: atom_id res chain seq x y z
N MET A 1 19.72 15.63 -14.80
CA MET A 1 19.82 14.15 -14.82
C MET A 1 18.47 13.61 -14.36
N ARG A 2 17.68 12.94 -15.23
CA ARG A 2 16.37 12.37 -14.86
C ARG A 2 16.59 11.19 -13.91
N PRO A 3 16.12 11.22 -12.65
CA PRO A 3 16.32 10.11 -11.75
C PRO A 3 15.49 8.91 -12.23
N PRO A 4 16.10 7.72 -12.41
CA PRO A 4 15.43 6.52 -12.95
C PRO A 4 14.29 5.95 -12.08
N TYR A 5 13.96 6.63 -10.97
CA TYR A 5 12.99 6.20 -9.95
C TYR A 5 11.70 7.02 -9.94
N GLU A 6 11.59 8.06 -10.78
CA GLU A 6 10.42 8.95 -10.83
C GLU A 6 9.10 8.20 -11.09
N ASN A 7 9.13 7.18 -11.95
CA ASN A 7 7.93 6.42 -12.30
C ASN A 7 7.43 5.56 -11.13
N TYR A 8 8.34 4.99 -10.33
CA TYR A 8 7.97 4.21 -9.16
C TYR A 8 7.46 5.10 -8.03
N GLN A 9 8.05 6.29 -7.85
CA GLN A 9 7.56 7.28 -6.90
C GLN A 9 6.16 7.79 -7.28
N LYS A 10 5.93 8.06 -8.58
CA LYS A 10 4.60 8.43 -9.08
C LYS A 10 3.59 7.31 -8.90
N ALA A 11 3.99 6.05 -9.11
CA ALA A 11 3.12 4.89 -8.86
C ALA A 11 2.77 4.75 -7.38
N GLN A 12 3.75 4.87 -6.47
CA GLN A 12 3.54 4.83 -5.02
C GLN A 12 2.63 5.97 -4.55
N LEU A 13 2.91 7.20 -4.99
CA LEU A 13 2.07 8.36 -4.67
C LEU A 13 0.65 8.17 -5.22
N GLY A 14 0.52 7.62 -6.43
CA GLY A 14 -0.76 7.27 -7.03
C GLY A 14 -1.55 6.24 -6.22
N THR A 15 -0.91 5.15 -5.78
CA THR A 15 -1.56 4.13 -4.94
C THR A 15 -1.93 4.66 -3.57
N LEU A 16 -1.11 5.54 -2.99
CA LEU A 16 -1.38 6.16 -1.70
C LEU A 16 -2.55 7.15 -1.80
N LEU A 17 -2.61 7.94 -2.87
CA LEU A 17 -3.74 8.83 -3.16
C LEU A 17 -5.02 8.03 -3.39
N LEU A 18 -4.94 6.90 -4.10
CA LEU A 18 -6.06 5.98 -4.29
C LEU A 18 -6.54 5.37 -2.95
N ALA A 19 -5.60 4.98 -2.08
CA ALA A 19 -5.91 4.46 -0.75
C ALA A 19 -6.64 5.49 0.12
N VAL A 20 -6.23 6.76 0.04
CA VAL A 20 -6.89 7.87 0.75
C VAL A 20 -8.30 8.11 0.23
N LEU A 21 -8.50 8.09 -1.10
CA LEU A 21 -9.84 8.22 -1.69
C LEU A 21 -10.75 7.06 -1.28
N LEU A 22 -10.24 5.83 -1.31
CA LEU A 22 -10.97 4.64 -0.84
C LEU A 22 -11.30 4.71 0.65
N ALA A 23 -10.39 5.23 1.48
CA ALA A 23 -10.64 5.44 2.91
C ALA A 23 -11.76 6.44 3.16
N ILE A 24 -11.79 7.55 2.41
CA ILE A 24 -12.86 8.54 2.49
C ILE A 24 -14.20 7.91 2.07
N PHE A 25 -14.22 7.18 0.94
CA PHE A 25 -15.44 6.48 0.50
C PHE A 25 -15.92 5.41 1.49
N GLY A 26 -15.00 4.64 2.08
CA GLY A 26 -15.30 3.63 3.09
C GLY A 26 -15.87 4.21 4.38
N LEU A 27 -15.43 5.40 4.80
CA LEU A 27 -15.99 6.10 5.97
C LEU A 27 -17.45 6.54 5.77
N PHE A 28 -17.85 6.83 4.53
CA PHE A 28 -19.25 7.19 4.22
C PHE A 28 -20.15 5.97 3.96
N GLN A 29 -19.58 4.79 3.65
CA GLN A 29 -20.33 3.54 3.39
C GLN A 29 -19.97 2.43 4.39
N LEU A 30 -20.15 2.71 5.69
CA LEU A 30 -19.81 1.80 6.80
C LEU A 30 -20.43 0.40 6.69
N GLU A 31 -21.55 0.24 5.97
CA GLU A 31 -22.21 -1.05 5.75
C GLU A 31 -21.46 -1.97 4.77
N HIS A 32 -20.58 -1.43 3.92
CA HIS A 32 -19.87 -2.21 2.91
C HIS A 32 -18.49 -2.64 3.41
N GLN A 33 -18.46 -3.65 4.28
CA GLN A 33 -17.24 -4.27 4.83
C GLN A 33 -16.21 -4.66 3.74
N TRP A 34 -16.67 -4.96 2.52
CA TRP A 34 -15.84 -5.24 1.35
C TRP A 34 -14.99 -4.06 0.87
N ILE A 35 -15.48 -2.81 1.02
CA ILE A 35 -14.74 -1.59 0.64
C ILE A 35 -13.57 -1.36 1.59
N ILE A 36 -13.76 -1.66 2.88
CA ILE A 36 -12.71 -1.58 3.90
C ILE A 36 -11.61 -2.61 3.59
N LEU A 37 -11.99 -3.84 3.20
CA LEU A 37 -11.06 -4.86 2.72
C LEU A 37 -10.24 -4.37 1.50
N LEU A 38 -10.92 -3.80 0.50
CA LEU A 38 -10.29 -3.28 -0.71
C LEU A 38 -9.29 -2.16 -0.36
N MET A 39 -9.66 -1.25 0.54
CA MET A 39 -8.78 -0.19 1.03
C MET A 39 -7.49 -0.78 1.64
N PHE A 40 -7.62 -1.79 2.49
CA PHE A 40 -6.46 -2.45 3.10
C PHE A 40 -5.60 -3.19 2.07
N TYR A 41 -6.19 -3.82 1.06
CA TYR A 41 -5.43 -4.42 -0.04
C TYR A 41 -4.66 -3.38 -0.86
N VAL A 42 -5.28 -2.24 -1.16
CA VAL A 42 -4.61 -1.12 -1.86
C VAL A 42 -3.47 -0.55 -1.02
N LEU A 43 -3.66 -0.49 0.30
CA LEU A 43 -2.65 -0.01 1.25
C LEU A 43 -1.46 -0.98 1.35
N ALA A 44 -1.73 -2.30 1.37
CA ALA A 44 -0.68 -3.32 1.29
C ALA A 44 0.07 -3.27 -0.05
N ALA A 45 -0.63 -3.07 -1.17
CA ALA A 45 0.00 -2.88 -2.47
C ALA A 45 0.90 -1.63 -2.51
N SER A 46 0.47 -0.51 -1.88
CA SER A 46 1.29 0.70 -1.76
C SER A 46 2.61 0.41 -1.01
N PHE A 47 2.56 -0.33 0.09
CA PHE A 47 3.77 -0.73 0.82
C PHE A 47 4.66 -1.70 0.02
N ALA A 48 4.07 -2.58 -0.80
CA ALA A 48 4.84 -3.44 -1.70
C ALA A 48 5.57 -2.64 -2.79
N PHE A 49 4.94 -1.59 -3.33
CA PHE A 49 5.60 -0.69 -4.28
C PHE A 49 6.73 0.12 -3.63
N GLU A 50 6.52 0.61 -2.41
CA GLU A 50 7.55 1.31 -1.65
C GLU A 50 8.74 0.39 -1.35
N ALA A 51 8.48 -0.86 -0.95
CA ALA A 51 9.50 -1.87 -0.72
C ALA A 51 10.37 -2.13 -1.96
N LEU A 52 9.73 -2.26 -3.13
CA LEU A 52 10.42 -2.42 -4.41
C LEU A 52 11.29 -1.21 -4.76
N LEU A 53 10.84 -0.01 -4.40
CA LEU A 53 11.55 1.25 -4.63
C LEU A 53 12.79 1.35 -3.73
N GLU A 54 12.65 1.01 -2.45
CA GLU A 54 13.74 1.04 -1.47
C GLU A 54 14.80 -0.03 -1.73
N ILE A 55 14.39 -1.24 -2.15
CA ILE A 55 15.33 -2.28 -2.60
C ILE A 55 16.16 -1.79 -3.78
N LYS A 56 15.54 -1.08 -4.73
CA LYS A 56 16.26 -0.49 -5.87
C LYS A 56 17.14 0.70 -5.49
N MET A 57 16.76 1.49 -4.49
CA MET A 57 17.56 2.58 -3.90
C MET A 57 18.74 2.11 -3.04
N GLN A 58 19.03 0.80 -3.01
CA GLN A 58 19.99 0.15 -2.11
C GLN A 58 19.68 0.27 -0.61
N GLN A 59 18.51 0.80 -0.24
CA GLN A 59 18.00 0.80 1.14
C GLN A 59 17.27 -0.51 1.43
N LYS A 60 17.98 -1.62 1.27
CA LYS A 60 17.41 -2.99 1.35
C LYS A 60 16.72 -3.29 2.68
N VAL A 61 17.21 -2.70 3.77
CA VAL A 61 16.64 -2.90 5.12
C VAL A 61 15.25 -2.28 5.23
N ASN A 62 15.09 -1.01 4.82
CA ASN A 62 13.77 -0.39 4.83
C ASN A 62 12.82 -1.11 3.88
N GLY A 63 13.31 -1.51 2.70
CA GLY A 63 12.45 -2.19 1.73
C GLY A 63 11.93 -3.52 2.28
N MET A 64 12.75 -4.25 3.04
CA MET A 64 12.34 -5.48 3.72
C MET A 64 11.32 -5.21 4.84
N ILE A 65 11.47 -4.10 5.58
CA ILE A 65 10.51 -3.67 6.62
C ILE A 65 9.16 -3.32 6.00
N GLN A 66 9.14 -2.61 4.88
CA GLN A 66 7.89 -2.25 4.18
C GLN A 66 7.21 -3.47 3.56
N LEU A 67 7.98 -4.41 3.03
CA LEU A 67 7.45 -5.68 2.52
C LEU A 67 6.83 -6.48 3.67
N LEU A 68 7.49 -6.53 4.83
CA LEU A 68 6.96 -7.16 6.03
C LEU A 68 5.67 -6.48 6.52
N ARG A 69 5.60 -5.14 6.46
CA ARG A 69 4.37 -4.39 6.75
C ARG A 69 3.22 -4.71 5.80
N ALA A 70 3.49 -4.80 4.49
CA ALA A 70 2.49 -5.18 3.51
C ALA A 70 1.93 -6.59 3.80
N VAL A 71 2.81 -7.53 4.16
CA VAL A 71 2.43 -8.90 4.52
C VAL A 71 1.60 -8.92 5.80
N ILE A 72 2.01 -8.20 6.85
CA ILE A 72 1.24 -8.11 8.10
C ILE A 72 -0.15 -7.55 7.82
N ILE A 73 -0.27 -6.47 7.04
CA ILE A 73 -1.57 -5.87 6.70
C ILE A 73 -2.43 -6.90 5.95
N LEU A 74 -1.90 -7.57 4.94
CA LEU A 74 -2.61 -8.63 4.21
C LEU A 74 -3.14 -9.72 5.12
N PHE A 75 -2.30 -10.27 5.99
CA PHE A 75 -2.72 -11.32 6.91
C PHE A 75 -3.74 -10.82 7.92
N PHE A 76 -3.49 -9.66 8.53
CA PHE A 76 -4.36 -9.10 9.55
C PHE A 76 -5.75 -8.80 8.98
N THR A 77 -5.83 -8.26 7.76
CA THR A 77 -7.10 -7.86 7.16
C THR A 77 -7.87 -9.04 6.60
N THR A 78 -7.17 -10.07 6.14
CA THR A 78 -7.80 -11.34 5.72
C THR A 78 -8.33 -12.09 6.94
N ILE A 79 -7.62 -12.09 8.08
CA ILE A 79 -8.07 -12.72 9.33
C ILE A 79 -9.22 -11.93 9.97
N LEU A 80 -9.19 -10.59 9.96
CA LEU A 80 -10.25 -9.78 10.57
C LEU A 80 -11.58 -9.88 9.81
N TYR A 81 -11.53 -10.22 8.54
CA TYR A 81 -12.70 -10.37 7.69
C TYR A 81 -13.34 -11.76 7.74
N PHE A 82 -12.56 -12.80 8.05
CA PHE A 82 -13.00 -14.20 8.12
C PHE A 82 -13.32 -14.64 9.55
#